data_AF-A0A1R0XJ89-F1
#
_entry.id   AF-A0A1R0XJ89-F1
#
_cell.length_a   1.000
_cell.length_b   1.000
_cell.length_c   1.000
_cell.angle_alpha   90.00
_cell.angle_beta   90.00
_cell.angle_gamma   90.00
#
_symmetry.space_group_name_H-M   'P 1'
#
loop_
_entity.id
_entity.type
_entity.pdbx_description
1 polymer ?
#
loop_
_entity_poly.entity_id
_entity_poly.type
_entity_poly.pdbx_seq_one_letter_code
_entity_poly.pdbx_strand_id
1 'polypeptide(L)'
;MAVDIFNMDSYLSKLPQEAYAIVDLVGTATASSKEEFDNLNVKPVKIMVELMNKLNIPKGCYISGRIGMPFKNKPFLESKQKGENYAQSSGKKIGIVKPSLVYGDRPDAVVMVPFIKAMGLFNKDLKPIKVNQLADQIIQICN
;
A
#
# COMPACT_ATOMS: atom_id res chain seq x y z
N MET A 1 -8.45 -19.47 2.29
CA MET A 1 -9.52 -19.22 1.31
C MET A 1 -9.02 -18.17 0.33
N ALA A 2 -9.13 -18.40 -0.97
CA ALA A 2 -8.85 -17.37 -1.97
C ALA A 2 -10.13 -16.59 -2.25
N VAL A 3 -10.03 -15.27 -2.35
CA VAL A 3 -11.14 -14.37 -2.69
C VAL A 3 -10.68 -13.42 -3.78
N ASP A 4 -11.60 -13.06 -4.69
CA ASP A 4 -11.39 -11.97 -5.63
C ASP A 4 -11.78 -10.66 -4.95
N ILE A 5 -10.81 -9.83 -4.61
CA ILE A 5 -11.05 -8.57 -3.93
C ILE A 5 -11.92 -7.61 -4.75
N PHE A 6 -11.96 -7.77 -6.09
CA PHE A 6 -12.75 -6.94 -6.99
C PHE A 6 -14.23 -7.36 -7.06
N ASN A 7 -14.59 -8.51 -6.49
CA ASN A 7 -15.96 -8.98 -6.35
C ASN A 7 -16.37 -9.00 -4.87
N MET A 8 -16.68 -7.81 -4.33
CA MET A 8 -16.96 -7.65 -2.90
C MET A 8 -18.12 -8.50 -2.39
N ASP A 9 -19.18 -8.66 -3.18
CA ASP A 9 -20.34 -9.44 -2.79
C ASP A 9 -20.00 -10.93 -2.57
N SER A 10 -18.93 -11.44 -3.21
CA SER A 10 -18.47 -12.82 -3.04
C SER A 10 -17.80 -13.14 -1.69
N TYR A 11 -17.40 -12.10 -0.94
CA TYR A 11 -16.65 -12.27 0.31
C TYR A 11 -17.14 -11.40 1.47
N LEU A 12 -18.03 -10.43 1.26
CA LEU A 12 -18.51 -9.53 2.32
C LEU A 12 -19.08 -10.30 3.52
N SER A 13 -19.86 -11.36 3.27
CA SER A 13 -20.44 -12.22 4.32
C SER A 13 -19.42 -13.06 5.08
N LYS A 14 -18.18 -13.13 4.59
CA LYS A 14 -17.07 -13.90 5.18
C LYS A 14 -16.12 -13.02 5.99
N LEU A 15 -16.28 -11.70 5.91
CA LEU A 15 -15.51 -10.76 6.70
C LEU A 15 -16.06 -10.71 8.13
N PRO A 16 -15.23 -10.32 9.12
CA PRO A 16 -15.71 -10.00 10.45
C PRO A 16 -16.82 -8.95 10.40
N GLN A 17 -17.89 -9.15 11.16
CA GLN A 17 -18.99 -8.17 11.26
C GLN A 17 -18.53 -6.87 11.93
N GLU A 18 -17.52 -6.95 12.79
CA GLU A 18 -16.89 -5.81 13.45
C GLU A 18 -15.39 -5.82 13.18
N ALA A 19 -14.86 -4.69 12.73
CA ALA A 19 -13.43 -4.47 12.58
C ALA A 19 -13.09 -3.03 12.95
N TYR A 20 -12.01 -2.86 13.71
CA TYR A 20 -11.55 -1.53 14.11
C TYR A 20 -10.79 -0.81 12.99
N ALA A 21 -10.06 -1.57 12.18
CA ALA A 21 -9.23 -1.03 11.12
C ALA A 21 -9.19 -1.97 9.91
N ILE A 22 -8.91 -1.38 8.74
CA ILE A 22 -8.54 -2.10 7.52
C ILE A 22 -7.14 -1.68 7.07
N VAL A 23 -6.32 -2.64 6.65
CA VAL A 23 -4.95 -2.39 6.16
C VAL A 23 -4.85 -2.86 4.72
N ASP A 24 -4.64 -1.93 3.80
CA ASP A 24 -4.43 -2.20 2.38
C ASP A 24 -2.93 -2.38 2.08
N LEU A 25 -2.54 -3.64 1.94
CA LEU A 25 -1.22 -4.08 1.49
C LEU A 25 -1.20 -4.48 0.01
N VAL A 26 -2.32 -4.34 -0.70
CA VAL A 26 -2.45 -4.80 -2.08
C VAL A 26 -1.78 -3.81 -3.03
N GLY A 27 -0.98 -4.35 -3.94
CA GLY A 27 -0.34 -3.55 -4.97
C GLY A 27 0.73 -4.33 -5.71
N THR A 28 1.26 -3.70 -6.74
CA THR A 28 2.38 -4.24 -7.52
C THR A 28 3.35 -3.15 -7.93
N ALA A 29 4.61 -3.54 -8.07
CA ALA A 29 5.64 -2.77 -8.76
C ALA A 29 5.90 -3.29 -10.19
N THR A 30 5.32 -4.44 -10.57
CA THR A 30 5.70 -5.23 -11.75
C THR A 30 4.78 -5.13 -12.95
N ALA A 31 3.65 -4.42 -12.84
CA ALA A 31 2.74 -4.18 -13.96
C ALA A 31 3.46 -3.60 -15.20
N SER A 32 2.86 -3.82 -16.37
CA SER A 32 3.45 -3.51 -17.67
C SER A 32 2.86 -2.26 -18.31
N SER A 33 1.71 -1.77 -17.84
CA SER A 33 1.07 -0.55 -18.34
C SER A 33 0.58 0.35 -17.21
N LYS A 34 0.32 1.62 -17.53
CA LYS A 34 -0.29 2.57 -16.60
C LYS A 34 -1.69 2.13 -16.16
N GLU A 35 -2.48 1.58 -17.07
CA GLU A 35 -3.81 1.06 -16.77
C GLU A 35 -3.74 -0.13 -15.80
N GLU A 36 -2.79 -1.04 -16.02
CA GLU A 36 -2.59 -2.18 -15.14
C GLU A 36 -2.11 -1.73 -13.75
N PHE A 37 -1.21 -0.74 -13.68
CA PHE A 37 -0.84 -0.11 -12.42
C PHE A 37 -2.04 0.52 -11.71
N ASP A 38 -2.89 1.27 -12.41
CA ASP A 38 -4.10 1.85 -11.81
C ASP A 38 -5.05 0.76 -11.32
N ASN A 39 -5.21 -0.33 -12.08
CA ASN A 39 -6.04 -1.46 -11.68
C ASN A 39 -5.52 -2.15 -10.41
N LEU A 40 -4.20 -2.32 -10.29
CA LEU A 40 -3.60 -3.09 -9.21
C LEU A 40 -3.20 -2.24 -7.99
N ASN A 41 -3.00 -0.93 -8.14
CA ASN A 41 -2.58 -0.03 -7.05
C ASN A 41 -3.65 0.97 -6.62
N VAL A 42 -4.62 1.33 -7.47
CA VAL A 42 -5.65 2.34 -7.12
C VAL A 42 -6.97 1.67 -6.76
N LYS A 43 -7.42 0.65 -7.51
CA LYS A 43 -8.69 -0.02 -7.22
C LYS A 43 -8.75 -0.65 -5.81
N PRO A 44 -7.68 -1.27 -5.27
CA PRO A 44 -7.71 -1.77 -3.90
C PRO A 44 -8.00 -0.69 -2.86
N VAL A 45 -7.44 0.52 -3.04
CA VAL A 45 -7.73 1.67 -2.16
C VAL A 45 -9.20 2.06 -2.23
N LYS A 46 -9.81 2.00 -3.42
CA LYS A 46 -11.25 2.24 -3.59
C LYS A 46 -12.11 1.21 -2.85
N ILE A 47 -11.75 -0.07 -2.99
CA ILE A 47 -12.41 -1.18 -2.29
C ILE A 47 -12.27 -1.00 -0.78
N MET A 48 -11.08 -0.62 -0.29
CA MET A 48 -10.86 -0.34 1.13
C MET A 48 -11.83 0.74 1.63
N VAL A 49 -11.94 1.87 0.93
CA VAL A 49 -12.88 2.95 1.29
C VAL A 49 -14.34 2.48 1.25
N GLU A 50 -14.71 1.67 0.26
CA GLU A 50 -16.07 1.11 0.16
C GLU A 50 -16.38 0.16 1.33
N LEU A 51 -15.44 -0.73 1.68
CA LEU A 51 -15.55 -1.60 2.85
C LEU A 51 -15.67 -0.79 4.15
N MET A 52 -14.88 0.27 4.29
CA MET A 52 -14.98 1.18 5.45
C MET A 52 -16.36 1.85 5.56
N ASN A 53 -17.03 2.11 4.44
CA ASN A 53 -18.41 2.61 4.44
C ASN A 53 -19.40 1.52 4.81
N LYS A 54 -19.35 0.37 4.12
CA LYS A 54 -20.33 -0.72 4.29
C LYS A 54 -20.29 -1.34 5.68
N LEU A 55 -19.09 -1.47 6.26
CA LEU A 55 -18.87 -2.13 7.55
C LEU A 55 -18.63 -1.12 8.69
N ASN A 56 -18.83 0.18 8.44
CA ASN A 56 -18.59 1.27 9.40
C ASN A 56 -17.21 1.22 10.08
N ILE A 57 -16.17 0.78 9.36
CA ILE A 57 -14.81 0.66 9.90
C ILE A 57 -14.21 2.07 10.08
N PRO A 58 -13.79 2.44 11.30
CA PRO A 58 -13.43 3.83 11.60
C PRO A 58 -12.03 4.23 11.13
N LYS A 59 -11.12 3.27 10.94
CA LYS A 59 -9.71 3.53 10.60
C LYS A 59 -9.23 2.72 9.40
N GLY A 60 -8.35 3.30 8.60
CA GLY A 60 -7.68 2.63 7.50
C GLY A 60 -6.18 2.89 7.50
N CYS A 61 -5.42 1.98 6.94
CA CYS A 61 -4.01 2.19 6.63
C CYS A 61 -3.72 1.74 5.20
N TYR A 62 -3.12 2.61 4.41
CA TYR A 62 -2.75 2.34 3.02
C TYR A 62 -1.23 2.39 2.83
N ILE A 63 -0.69 1.36 2.18
CA ILE A 63 0.73 1.29 1.85
C ILE A 63 1.00 1.76 0.42
N SER A 64 1.56 2.97 0.35
CA SER A 64 2.04 3.58 -0.89
C SER A 64 3.51 3.18 -1.17
N GLY A 65 4.26 4.01 -1.88
CA GLY A 65 5.68 3.80 -2.13
C GLY A 65 6.40 5.05 -2.60
N ARG A 66 7.72 5.13 -2.35
CA ARG A 66 8.57 6.25 -2.77
C ARG A 66 9.44 5.96 -3.99
N ILE A 67 9.59 4.69 -4.35
CA ILE A 67 10.37 4.25 -5.50
C ILE A 67 9.77 2.98 -6.08
N GLY A 68 9.78 2.88 -7.42
CA GLY A 68 9.41 1.70 -8.18
C GLY A 68 10.61 1.10 -8.92
N MET A 69 10.35 0.07 -9.73
CA MET A 69 11.41 -0.58 -10.50
C MET A 69 12.00 0.32 -11.60
N PRO A 70 13.26 0.06 -12.02
CA PRO A 70 13.84 0.70 -13.20
C PRO A 70 12.89 0.63 -14.41
N PHE A 71 12.84 1.70 -15.20
CA PHE A 71 11.95 1.87 -16.37
C PHE A 71 10.44 1.89 -16.09
N LYS A 72 10.00 1.52 -14.88
CA LYS A 72 8.58 1.51 -14.44
C LYS A 72 8.29 2.48 -13.29
N ASN A 73 9.30 3.19 -12.81
CA ASN A 73 9.19 4.07 -11.64
C ASN A 73 8.10 5.14 -11.78
N LYS A 74 8.05 5.85 -12.91
CA LYS A 74 7.06 6.92 -13.12
C LYS A 74 5.61 6.42 -13.08
N PRO A 75 5.18 5.44 -13.91
CA PRO A 75 3.79 4.97 -13.86
C PRO A 75 3.44 4.31 -12.52
N PHE A 76 4.40 3.62 -11.87
CA PHE A 76 4.22 3.11 -10.52
C PHE A 76 3.91 4.24 -9.52
N LEU A 77 4.76 5.27 -9.45
CA LEU A 77 4.58 6.39 -8.52
C LEU A 77 3.31 7.20 -8.82
N GLU A 78 2.97 7.40 -10.09
CA GLU A 78 1.70 8.04 -10.47
C GLU A 78 0.49 7.27 -9.95
N SER A 79 0.48 5.94 -10.10
CA SER A 79 -0.62 5.10 -9.59
C SER A 79 -0.70 5.13 -8.07
N LYS A 80 0.44 5.11 -7.38
CA LYS A 80 0.51 5.20 -5.92
C LYS A 80 0.01 6.57 -5.43
N GLN A 81 0.43 7.67 -6.06
CA GLN A 81 -0.06 9.02 -5.76
C GLN A 81 -1.57 9.15 -6.01
N LYS A 82 -2.09 8.54 -7.07
CA LYS A 82 -3.53 8.51 -7.35
C LYS A 82 -4.31 7.78 -6.26
N GLY A 83 -3.78 6.66 -5.75
CA GLY A 83 -4.32 5.96 -4.58
C GLY A 83 -4.31 6.84 -3.31
N GLU A 84 -3.19 7.53 -3.05
CA GLU A 84 -3.09 8.46 -1.92
C GLU A 84 -4.13 9.58 -1.99
N ASN A 85 -4.25 10.23 -3.16
CA ASN A 85 -5.21 11.31 -3.36
C ASN A 85 -6.64 10.83 -3.13
N TYR A 86 -6.97 9.62 -3.58
CA TYR A 86 -8.29 9.01 -3.35
C TYR A 86 -8.53 8.71 -1.87
N ALA A 87 -7.55 8.14 -1.16
CA ALA A 87 -7.65 7.90 0.28
C ALA A 87 -7.87 9.21 1.05
N GLN A 88 -7.11 10.26 0.72
CA GLN A 88 -7.20 11.57 1.37
C GLN A 88 -8.52 12.29 1.08
N SER A 89 -9.02 12.23 -0.15
CA SER A 89 -10.27 12.90 -0.53
C SER A 89 -11.53 12.14 -0.11
N SER A 90 -11.41 10.88 0.35
CA SER A 90 -12.54 10.06 0.78
C SER A 90 -13.26 10.55 2.05
N GLY A 91 -12.64 11.45 2.82
CA GLY A 91 -13.13 11.87 4.14
C GLY A 91 -12.98 10.82 5.25
N LYS A 92 -12.38 9.65 4.96
CA LYS A 92 -12.08 8.62 5.96
C LYS A 92 -10.76 8.90 6.69
N LYS A 93 -10.63 8.40 7.91
CA LYS A 93 -9.38 8.43 8.68
C LYS A 93 -8.44 7.33 8.16
N ILE A 94 -7.67 7.65 7.12
CA ILE A 94 -6.72 6.72 6.51
C ILE A 94 -5.30 7.24 6.69
N GLY A 95 -4.47 6.49 7.43
CA GLY A 95 -3.04 6.75 7.49
C GLY A 95 -2.32 6.19 6.27
N ILE A 96 -1.34 6.92 5.74
CA ILE A 96 -0.60 6.54 4.53
C ILE A 96 0.86 6.32 4.89
N VAL A 97 1.37 5.12 4.63
CA VAL A 97 2.78 4.78 4.80
C VAL A 97 3.47 4.74 3.44
N LYS A 98 4.62 5.39 3.32
CA LYS A 98 5.37 5.52 2.06
C LYS A 98 6.80 4.97 2.21
N PRO A 99 6.99 3.64 2.24
CA PRO A 99 8.32 3.06 2.27
C PRO A 99 9.04 3.29 0.93
N SER A 100 10.37 3.37 0.95
CA SER A 100 11.16 3.29 -0.29
C SER A 100 11.47 1.84 -0.65
N LEU A 101 12.06 1.08 0.27
CA LEU A 101 12.32 -0.35 0.12
C LEU A 101 12.01 -1.04 1.44
N VAL A 102 11.15 -2.05 1.39
CA VAL A 102 10.88 -2.93 2.53
C VAL A 102 11.74 -4.17 2.38
N TYR A 103 12.53 -4.50 3.40
CA TYR A 103 13.41 -5.68 3.38
C TYR A 103 13.25 -6.53 4.65
N GLY A 104 13.62 -7.79 4.55
CA GLY A 104 13.48 -8.81 5.59
C GLY A 104 14.14 -10.08 5.09
N ASP A 105 13.42 -11.19 5.10
CA ASP A 105 13.98 -12.49 4.71
C ASP A 105 14.05 -12.72 3.19
N ARG A 106 13.58 -11.76 2.40
CA ARG A 106 13.61 -11.80 0.93
C ARG A 106 14.97 -11.37 0.38
N PRO A 107 15.78 -12.26 -0.22
CA PRO A 107 17.14 -11.94 -0.65
C PRO A 107 17.18 -10.82 -1.69
N ASP A 108 16.21 -10.80 -2.62
CA ASP A 108 16.09 -9.80 -3.69
C ASP A 108 15.88 -8.38 -3.17
N ALA A 109 15.18 -8.21 -2.03
CA ALA A 109 15.06 -6.92 -1.38
C ALA A 109 16.33 -6.55 -0.61
N VAL A 110 16.96 -7.52 0.08
CA VAL A 110 18.17 -7.28 0.90
C VAL A 110 19.33 -6.75 0.07
N VAL A 111 19.54 -7.31 -1.14
CA VAL A 111 20.64 -6.87 -2.02
C VAL A 111 20.50 -5.43 -2.50
N MET A 112 19.27 -4.88 -2.50
CA MET A 112 19.01 -3.50 -2.90
C MET A 112 19.24 -2.49 -1.77
N VAL A 113 19.38 -2.94 -0.52
CA VAL A 113 19.52 -2.05 0.65
C VAL A 113 20.71 -1.08 0.55
N PRO A 114 21.94 -1.50 0.19
CA PRO A 114 23.07 -0.58 0.08
C PRO A 114 22.82 0.51 -0.98
N PHE A 115 22.24 0.12 -2.12
CA PHE A 115 21.91 1.06 -3.20
C PHE A 115 20.90 2.12 -2.74
N ILE A 116 19.80 1.71 -2.10
CA ILE A 116 18.80 2.68 -1.60
C ILE A 116 19.39 3.57 -0.51
N LYS A 117 20.25 3.05 0.39
CA LYS A 117 20.96 3.87 1.39
C LYS A 117 21.86 4.92 0.74
N ALA A 118 22.59 4.56 -0.31
CA ALA A 118 23.44 5.49 -1.04
C ALA A 118 22.63 6.62 -1.68
N MET A 119 21.51 6.29 -2.35
CA MET A 119 20.60 7.32 -2.86
C MET A 119 19.98 8.17 -1.74
N GLY A 120 19.77 7.58 -0.57
CA GLY A 120 19.29 8.24 0.65
C GLY A 120 20.17 9.38 1.16
N LEU A 121 21.47 9.39 0.79
CA LEU A 121 22.38 10.50 1.11
C LEU A 121 22.00 11.79 0.36
N PHE A 122 21.41 11.66 -0.83
CA PHE A 122 20.96 12.78 -1.66
C PHE A 122 19.47 13.07 -1.49
N ASN A 123 18.68 12.05 -1.13
CA ASN A 123 17.26 12.19 -0.85
C ASN A 123 16.89 11.52 0.48
N LYS A 124 16.68 12.33 1.52
CA LYS A 124 16.41 11.88 2.89
C LYS A 124 15.13 11.03 3.04
N ASP A 125 14.25 11.06 2.04
CA ASP A 125 13.03 10.27 2.01
C ASP A 125 13.26 8.83 1.52
N LEU A 126 14.43 8.53 0.95
CA LEU A 126 14.79 7.20 0.47
C LEU A 126 15.57 6.43 1.54
N LYS A 127 14.82 5.83 2.48
CA LYS A 127 15.39 5.03 3.56
C LYS A 127 14.76 3.63 3.58
N PRO A 128 15.55 2.56 3.36
CA PRO A 128 15.02 1.21 3.44
C PRO A 128 14.59 0.92 4.88
N ILE A 129 13.48 0.21 5.03
CA ILE A 129 12.86 -0.13 6.32
C ILE A 129 12.76 -1.65 6.46
N LYS A 130 13.04 -2.17 7.65
CA LYS A 130 12.82 -3.60 7.91
C LYS A 130 11.32 -3.89 7.98
N VAL A 131 10.90 -5.07 7.53
CA VAL A 131 9.49 -5.47 7.52
C VAL A 131 8.84 -5.41 8.91
N ASN A 132 9.57 -5.76 9.97
CA ASN A 132 9.07 -5.66 11.35
C ASN A 132 8.86 -4.20 11.78
N GLN A 133 9.78 -3.30 11.44
CA GLN A 133 9.63 -1.87 11.71
C GLN A 133 8.46 -1.25 10.94
N LEU A 134 8.21 -1.71 9.71
CA LEU A 134 7.03 -1.31 8.94
C LEU A 134 5.74 -1.81 9.61
N ALA A 135 5.72 -3.06 10.07
CA ALA A 135 4.58 -3.61 10.79
C ALA A 135 4.27 -2.80 12.07
N ASP A 136 5.30 -2.42 12.84
CA ASP A 136 5.14 -1.56 14.02
C ASP A 136 4.53 -0.20 13.65
N GLN A 137 4.98 0.42 12.55
CA GLN A 137 4.40 1.69 12.06
C GLN A 137 2.93 1.53 11.66
N ILE A 138 2.58 0.44 10.98
CA ILE A 138 1.20 0.14 10.59
C ILE A 138 0.33 0.00 11.85
N ILE A 139 0.79 -0.75 12.84
CA ILE A 139 0.07 -0.94 14.12
C ILE A 139 -0.13 0.41 14.82
N GLN A 140 0.89 1.26 14.89
CA GLN A 140 0.78 2.59 15.50
C GLN A 140 -0.20 3.51 14.77
N ILE A 141 -0.30 3.41 13.45
CA ILE A 141 -1.22 4.20 12.64
C ILE A 141 -2.67 3.68 12.76
N CYS A 142 -2.83 2.36 12.90
CA CYS A 142 -4.13 1.71 13.00
C CYS A 142 -4.71 1.74 14.42
N ASN A 143 -3.88 1.79 15.46
CA ASN A 143 -4.29 1.91 16.87
C ASN A 143 -4.87 3.29 17.19
#